data_AF-A0A1Z9Q5T8-F1
#
_entry.id   AF-A0A1Z9Q5T8-F1
#
_cell.length_a   1.000
_cell.length_b   1.000
_cell.length_c   1.000
_cell.angle_alpha   90.00
_cell.angle_beta   90.00
_cell.angle_gamma   90.00
#
_symmetry.space_group_name_H-M   'P 1'
#
loop_
_entity.id
_entity.type
_entity.pdbx_description
1 polymer ?
#
loop_
_entity_poly.entity_id
_entity_poly.type
_entity_poly.pdbx_seq_one_letter_code
_entity_poly.pdbx_strand_id
1 'polypeptide(L)' 'MQIAVIKKAVKDLDAEKKDDKSSAIVYLFGENFVNDCKTFAIDYEFIREKCSDICAQEGVRRKHLIRKLLDKLIAYT' A
#
# COMPACT_ATOMS: atom_id res chain seq x y z
N MET A 1 -8.32 -1.00 13.05
CA MET A 1 -7.76 0.37 12.86
C MET A 1 -6.56 0.36 11.92
N GLN A 2 -5.56 -0.52 12.10
CA GLN A 2 -4.33 -0.53 11.29
C GLN A 2 -4.52 -0.85 9.79
N ILE A 3 -5.42 -1.77 9.43
CA ILE A 3 -5.70 -2.07 8.01
C ILE A 3 -6.23 -0.85 7.24
N ALA A 4 -6.95 0.05 7.91
CA ALA A 4 -7.43 1.29 7.28
C ALA A 4 -6.27 2.23 6.93
N VAL A 5 -5.21 2.27 7.76
CA VAL A 5 -3.99 3.04 7.51
C VAL A 5 -3.24 2.47 6.31
N ILE A 6 -3.08 1.14 6.23
CA ILE A 6 -2.46 0.47 5.09
C ILE A 6 -3.26 0.72 3.81
N LYS A 7 -4.59 0.57 3.85
CA LYS A 7 -5.48 0.86 2.72
C LYS A 7 -5.37 2.31 2.25
N LYS A 8 -5.25 3.26 3.19
CA LYS A 8 -5.04 4.67 2.85
C LYS A 8 -3.70 4.87 2.16
N ALA A 9 -2.61 4.38 2.73
CA ALA A 9 -1.29 4.49 2.14
C ALA A 9 -1.22 3.87 0.72
N VAL A 10 -1.85 2.71 0.51
CA VAL A 10 -1.93 2.09 -0.83
C VAL A 10 -2.72 2.95 -1.82
N LYS A 11 -3.80 3.62 -1.39
CA LYS A 11 -4.54 4.58 -2.24
C LYS A 11 -3.70 5.81 -2.58
N ASP A 12 -2.97 6.32 -1.59
CA ASP A 12 -2.17 7.54 -1.71
C ASP A 12 -0.98 7.34 -2.69
N LEU A 13 -0.63 6.10 -3.08
CA LEU A 13 0.29 5.84 -4.20
C LEU A 13 -0.19 6.39 -5.56
N ASP A 14 -1.50 6.59 -5.73
CA ASP A 14 -2.10 7.25 -6.89
C ASP A 14 -2.39 8.74 -6.67
N ALA A 15 -2.00 9.30 -5.51
CA ALA A 15 -2.28 10.69 -5.21
C ALA A 15 -1.61 11.64 -6.22
N GLU A 16 -2.38 12.63 -6.67
CA GLU A 16 -1.86 13.71 -7.53
C GLU A 16 -0.92 14.64 -6.75
N LYS A 17 -1.17 14.79 -5.45
CA LYS A 17 -0.29 15.54 -4.55
C LYS A 17 0.97 14.73 -4.26
N LYS A 18 2.12 15.32 -4.62
CA LYS A 18 3.44 14.71 -4.42
C LYS A 18 3.71 14.35 -2.95
N ASP A 19 3.23 15.16 -2.01
CA ASP A 19 3.46 14.96 -0.57
C ASP A 19 2.72 13.74 -0.02
N ASP A 20 1.48 13.52 -0.46
CA ASP A 20 0.67 12.36 -0.08
C ASP A 20 1.32 11.07 -0.61
N LYS A 21 1.73 11.08 -1.88
CA LYS A 21 2.43 9.95 -2.50
C LYS A 21 3.77 9.64 -1.84
N SER A 22 4.56 10.67 -1.51
CA SER A 22 5.86 10.50 -0.86
C SER A 22 5.71 9.94 0.55
N SER A 23 4.73 10.45 1.32
CA SER A 23 4.41 9.96 2.66
C SER A 23 3.98 8.49 2.64
N ALA A 24 3.16 8.11 1.64
CA ALA A 24 2.74 6.73 1.45
C ALA A 24 3.91 5.77 1.17
N ILE A 25 4.85 6.19 0.30
CA ILE A 25 6.05 5.40 0.01
C ILE A 25 6.91 5.25 1.26
N VAL A 26 7.16 6.34 2.00
CA VAL A 26 7.95 6.30 3.24
C VAL A 26 7.34 5.34 4.26
N TYR A 27 6.01 5.35 4.40
CA TYR A 27 5.32 4.40 5.29
C TYR A 27 5.46 2.95 4.79
N LEU A 28 5.01 2.64 3.56
CA LEU A 28 4.92 1.27 3.02
C LEU A 28 6.29 0.57 2.90
N PHE A 29 7.34 1.33 2.66
CA PHE A 29 8.71 0.82 2.57
C PHE A 29 9.52 1.03 3.85
N GLY A 30 8.94 1.66 4.88
CA GLY A 30 9.56 1.88 6.19
C GLY A 30 9.44 0.67 7.13
N GLU A 31 10.20 0.70 8.21
CA GLU A 31 10.18 -0.35 9.26
C GLU A 31 8.86 -0.38 10.04
N ASN A 32 8.23 0.79 10.23
CA ASN A 32 6.94 0.90 10.92
C ASN A 32 5.86 0.03 10.27
N PHE A 33 5.83 -0.02 8.93
CA PHE A 33 4.90 -0.88 8.21
C PHE A 33 5.14 -2.38 8.45
N VAL A 34 6.41 -2.80 8.55
CA VAL A 34 6.75 -4.21 8.85
C VAL A 34 6.27 -4.57 10.25
N ASN A 35 6.50 -3.68 11.22
CA ASN A 35 6.06 -3.88 12.60
C ASN A 35 4.53 -3.92 12.70
N ASP A 36 3.83 -3.01 12.02
CA ASP A 36 2.38 -3.03 11.92
C ASP A 36 1.90 -4.36 11.34
N CYS A 37 2.43 -4.78 10.20
CA CYS A 37 1.98 -6.01 9.55
C CYS A 37 2.27 -7.26 10.39
N LYS A 38 3.44 -7.37 11.02
CA LYS A 38 3.76 -8.49 11.92
C LYS A 38 2.79 -8.56 13.10
N THR A 39 2.43 -7.41 13.68
CA THR A 39 1.49 -7.33 14.80
C THR A 39 0.11 -7.87 14.43
N PHE A 40 -0.32 -7.68 13.18
CA PHE A 40 -1.64 -8.10 12.70
C PHE A 40 -1.60 -9.36 11.81
N ALA A 41 -0.48 -10.10 11.80
CA ALA A 41 -0.25 -11.28 10.95
C ALA A 41 -0.56 -11.04 9.46
N ILE A 42 -0.25 -9.85 8.96
CA ILE A 42 -0.38 -9.44 7.56
C ILE A 42 0.93 -9.74 6.84
N ASP A 43 0.83 -10.30 5.64
CA ASP A 43 1.99 -10.53 4.77
C ASP A 43 2.53 -9.22 4.20
N TYR A 44 3.52 -8.64 4.88
CA TYR A 44 4.16 -7.39 4.46
C TYR A 44 5.02 -7.54 3.21
N GLU A 45 5.56 -8.73 2.95
CA GLU A 45 6.41 -9.00 1.79
C GLU A 45 5.57 -8.98 0.52
N PHE A 46 4.44 -9.68 0.54
CA PHE A 46 3.46 -9.63 -0.53
C PHE A 46 2.97 -8.20 -0.82
N ILE A 47 2.64 -7.42 0.22
CA ILE A 47 2.19 -6.03 0.03
C ILE A 47 3.29 -5.18 -0.60
N ARG A 48 4.54 -5.30 -0.12
CA ARG A 48 5.68 -4.54 -0.67
C ARG A 48 5.97 -4.89 -2.12
N GLU A 49 5.92 -6.17 -2.47
CA GLU A 49 6.07 -6.63 -3.85
C GLU A 49 5.02 -5.95 -4.75
N LYS A 50 3.74 -5.98 -4.34
CA LYS A 50 2.66 -5.33 -5.10
C LYS A 50 2.78 -3.80 -5.12
N CYS A 51 3.22 -3.17 -4.05
CA CYS A 51 3.48 -1.73 -4.02
C CYS A 51 4.64 -1.33 -4.94
N SER A 52 5.68 -2.18 -5.05
CA SER A 52 6.77 -1.98 -6.01
C SER A 52 6.26 -2.05 -7.45
N ASP A 53 5.43 -3.07 -7.76
CA ASP A 53 4.76 -3.19 -9.06
C ASP A 53 3.92 -1.93 -9.36
N ILE A 54 3.16 -1.42 -8.39
CA ILE A 54 2.33 -0.20 -8.53
C ILE A 54 3.19 1.03 -8.85
N CYS A 55 4.32 1.21 -8.13
CA CYS A 55 5.23 2.33 -8.33
C CYS A 55 5.88 2.33 -9.72
N ALA A 56 6.12 1.15 -10.30
CA ALA A 56 6.69 0.99 -11.64
C ALA A 56 5.69 1.18 -12.79
N GLN A 57 4.39 1.28 -12.50
CA GLN A 57 3.34 1.45 -13.51
C GLN A 57 2.75 2.86 -13.47
N GLU A 58 2.08 3.29 -14.54
CA GLU A 58 1.40 4.58 -14.64
C GLU A 58 -0.04 4.47 -15.16
N GLY A 59 -0.80 5.56 -15.01
CA GLY A 59 -2.14 5.70 -15.56
C GLY A 59 -3.14 4.62 -15.11
N VAL A 60 -3.91 4.11 -16.07
CA VAL A 60 -4.99 3.12 -15.83
C VAL A 60 -4.45 1.84 -15.18
N ARG A 61 -3.24 1.42 -15.56
CA ARG A 61 -2.64 0.17 -15.06
C ARG A 61 -2.29 0.29 -13.58
N ARG A 62 -1.75 1.42 -13.13
CA ARG A 62 -1.49 1.72 -11.71
C ARG A 62 -2.79 1.63 -10.90
N LYS A 63 -3.84 2.32 -11.35
CA LYS A 63 -5.17 2.33 -10.70
C LYS A 63 -5.75 0.93 -10.53
N HIS A 64 -5.62 0.10 -11.55
CA HIS A 64 -6.09 -1.30 -11.51
C HIS A 64 -5.33 -2.14 -10.48
N LEU A 65 -4.00 -2.00 -10.42
CA LEU A 65 -3.17 -2.71 -9.44
C LEU A 65 -3.48 -2.28 -8.00
N ILE A 66 -3.66 -0.97 -7.78
CA ILE A 66 -4.08 -0.43 -6.48
C ILE A 66 -5.42 -1.03 -6.06
N ARG A 67 -6.42 -1.04 -6.95
CA ARG A 67 -7.72 -1.65 -6.66
C ARG A 67 -7.60 -3.13 -6.30
N LYS A 68 -6.84 -3.91 -7.08
CA LYS A 68 -6.59 -5.32 -6.78
C LYS A 68 -5.94 -5.54 -5.42
N LEU A 69 -4.97 -4.70 -5.05
CA LEU A 69 -4.31 -4.80 -3.75
C LEU A 69 -5.27 -4.42 -2.62
N LEU A 70 -6.07 -3.37 -2.78
CA LEU A 70 -7.09 -2.96 -1.81
C LEU A 70 -8.14 -4.05 -1.57
N ASP A 71 -8.59 -4.72 -2.63
CA ASP A 71 -9.54 -5.83 -2.52
C ASP A 71 -8.93 -7.00 -1.72
N LYS A 72 -7.65 -7.32 -1.95
CA LYS A 72 -6.94 -8.31 -1.12
C LYS A 72 -6.79 -7.88 0.33
N LEU A 73 -6.56 -6.60 0.59
CA LEU A 73 -6.50 -6.07 1.96
C LEU A 73 -7.84 -6.14 2.69
N ILE A 74 -8.97 -6.33 2.00
CA ILE A 74 -10.26 -6.60 2.64
C ILE A 74 -10.27 -7.99 3.28
N ALA A 75 -9.61 -8.98 2.69
CA ALA A 75 -9.58 -10.35 3.22
C ALA A 75 -8.83 -10.48 4.56
N TYR A 76 -8.02 -9.47 4.92
CA TYR A 76 -7.35 -9.39 6.23
C TYR A 76 -8.20 -8.71 7.31
N THR A 77 -9.36 -8.14 6.94
CA THR A 77 -10.28 -7.43 7.86
C THR A 77 -11.34 -8.38 8.38
#